data_AF-A0A357TFY5-F1
#
_entry.id   AF-A0A357TFY5-F1
#
_cell.length_a   1.000
_cell.length_b   1.000
_cell.length_c   1.000
_cell.angle_alpha   90.00
_cell.angle_beta   90.00
_cell.angle_gamma   90.00
#
_symmetry.space_group_name_H-M   'P 1'
#
loop_
_entity.id
_entity.type
_entity.pdbx_description
1 polymer ?
#
loop_
_entity_poly.entity_id
_entity_poly.type
_entity_poly.pdbx_seq_one_letter_code
_entity_poly.pdbx_strand_id
1 'polypeptide(L)'
;PKDEPMQNAVAALPGLRLLRQDYWECLASFILSATKQIVQIQQMVALLAERYGKPIASVGDSPAFAFPTIERIAACSEAELRDCKLGFRAPNLLGAARDILDGNIAWQQLPEMTSADARGELMKLRGVGQKIADCVLLFAGGHQEVFPVDVWIER
;
A
#
# COMPACT_ATOMS: atom_id res chain seq x y z
N PRO A 1 -20.95 -18.94 -1.05
CA PRO A 1 -21.71 -18.03 -1.94
C PRO A 1 -22.88 -18.76 -2.59
N LYS A 2 -24.02 -18.08 -2.75
CA LYS A 2 -25.22 -18.66 -3.40
C LYS A 2 -25.39 -18.20 -4.85
N ASP A 3 -24.62 -17.22 -5.30
CA ASP A 3 -24.64 -16.73 -6.68
C ASP A 3 -23.64 -17.50 -7.56
N GLU A 4 -24.07 -17.80 -8.79
CA GLU A 4 -23.31 -18.59 -9.75
C GLU A 4 -21.97 -17.93 -10.16
N PRO A 5 -21.87 -16.62 -10.42
CA PRO A 5 -20.59 -15.98 -10.75
C PRO A 5 -19.53 -16.17 -9.65
N MET A 6 -19.90 -15.99 -8.39
CA MET A 6 -18.97 -16.16 -7.27
C MET A 6 -18.60 -17.64 -7.07
N GLN A 7 -19.53 -18.58 -7.28
CA GLN A 7 -19.20 -20.01 -7.23
C GLN A 7 -18.14 -20.38 -8.29
N ASN A 8 -18.30 -19.86 -9.52
CA ASN A 8 -17.33 -20.08 -10.60
C ASN A 8 -15.96 -19.48 -10.27
N ALA A 9 -15.92 -18.26 -9.74
CA ALA A 9 -14.67 -17.60 -9.33
C ALA A 9 -13.95 -18.37 -8.21
N VAL A 10 -14.68 -18.83 -7.19
CA VAL A 10 -14.12 -19.62 -6.08
C VAL A 10 -13.57 -20.96 -6.56
N ALA A 11 -14.28 -21.64 -7.47
CA ALA A 11 -13.82 -22.91 -8.04
C ALA A 11 -12.55 -22.75 -8.90
N ALA A 12 -12.40 -21.61 -9.60
CA ALA A 12 -11.23 -21.33 -10.41
C ALA A 12 -9.97 -21.02 -9.57
N LEU A 13 -10.13 -20.50 -8.35
CA LEU A 13 -9.02 -20.01 -7.50
C LEU A 13 -9.08 -20.53 -6.04
N PRO A 14 -9.09 -21.85 -5.79
CA PRO A 14 -9.33 -22.42 -4.45
C PRO A 14 -8.22 -22.08 -3.42
N GLY A 15 -7.01 -21.79 -3.91
CA GLY A 15 -5.84 -21.45 -3.10
C GLY A 15 -5.69 -19.96 -2.79
N LEU A 16 -6.57 -19.10 -3.31
CA LEU A 16 -6.46 -17.66 -3.07
C LEU A 16 -6.67 -17.35 -1.58
N ARG A 17 -5.79 -16.52 -1.02
CA ARG A 17 -5.83 -16.08 0.38
C ARG A 17 -5.56 -14.59 0.44
N LEU A 18 -6.30 -13.89 1.30
CA LEU A 18 -5.98 -12.51 1.63
C LEU A 18 -4.81 -12.50 2.60
N LEU A 19 -3.74 -11.81 2.22
CA LEU A 19 -2.60 -11.56 3.10
C LEU A 19 -2.97 -10.52 4.16
N ARG A 20 -2.33 -10.61 5.32
CA ARG A 20 -2.30 -9.55 6.35
C ARG A 20 -0.95 -8.85 6.27
N GLN A 21 -0.87 -7.85 5.40
CA GLN A 21 0.36 -7.10 5.17
C GLN A 21 0.60 -6.05 6.26
N ASP A 22 1.83 -5.53 6.32
CA ASP A 22 2.14 -4.34 7.12
C ASP A 22 1.36 -3.12 6.59
N TYR A 23 0.82 -2.32 7.50
CA TYR A 23 -0.01 -1.17 7.15
C TYR A 23 0.74 -0.12 6.33
N TRP A 24 1.99 0.16 6.70
CA TRP A 24 2.79 1.19 6.03
C TRP A 24 3.21 0.73 4.63
N GLU A 25 3.77 -0.47 4.52
CA GLU A 25 4.18 -1.02 3.22
C GLU A 25 2.98 -1.15 2.26
N CYS A 26 1.82 -1.58 2.78
CA CYS A 26 0.59 -1.67 2.00
C CYS A 26 0.13 -0.29 1.52
N LEU A 27 0.04 0.71 2.41
CA LEU A 27 -0.34 2.08 2.05
C LEU A 27 0.60 2.67 1.00
N ALA A 28 1.90 2.59 1.24
CA ALA A 28 2.91 3.11 0.33
C ALA A 28 2.78 2.43 -1.05
N SER A 29 2.70 1.10 -1.09
CA SER A 29 2.56 0.34 -2.34
C SER A 29 1.30 0.72 -3.14
N PHE A 30 0.17 0.95 -2.47
CA PHE A 30 -1.05 1.38 -3.17
C PHE A 30 -1.03 2.85 -3.59
N ILE A 31 -0.36 3.76 -2.87
CA ILE A 31 -0.06 5.11 -3.37
C ILE A 31 0.75 5.03 -4.67
N LEU A 32 1.73 4.12 -4.72
CA LEU A 32 2.55 3.87 -5.92
C LEU A 32 1.75 3.26 -7.07
N SER A 33 0.67 2.53 -6.76
CA SER A 33 -0.15 1.82 -7.75
C SER A 33 -1.02 2.72 -8.64
N ALA A 34 -1.32 3.94 -8.20
CA ALA A 34 -2.20 4.85 -8.93
C ALA A 34 -1.73 5.00 -10.39
N THR A 35 -2.58 4.73 -11.37
CA THR A 35 -2.28 4.84 -12.82
C THR A 35 -0.98 4.14 -13.27
N LYS A 36 -0.71 2.93 -12.76
CA LYS A 36 0.48 2.14 -13.13
C LYS A 36 0.17 0.66 -13.37
N GLN A 37 1.04 0.03 -14.17
CA GLN A 37 1.04 -1.42 -14.39
C GLN A 37 1.79 -2.13 -13.26
N ILE A 38 1.35 -3.34 -12.91
CA ILE A 38 1.91 -4.13 -11.79
C ILE A 38 3.45 -4.23 -11.86
N VAL A 39 4.00 -4.50 -13.05
CA VAL A 39 5.46 -4.60 -13.25
C VAL A 39 6.18 -3.31 -12.85
N GLN A 40 5.61 -2.15 -13.17
CA GLN A 40 6.21 -0.85 -12.82
C GLN A 40 6.08 -0.55 -11.33
N ILE A 41 5.00 -1.01 -10.70
CA ILE A 41 4.78 -0.87 -9.26
C ILE A 41 5.85 -1.66 -8.51
N GLN A 42 6.05 -2.92 -8.90
CA GLN A 42 7.08 -3.80 -8.32
C GLN A 42 8.49 -3.20 -8.46
N GLN A 43 8.81 -2.60 -9.61
CA GLN A 43 10.08 -1.90 -9.82
C GLN A 43 10.26 -0.72 -8.88
N MET A 44 9.23 0.12 -8.69
CA MET A 44 9.31 1.25 -7.76
C MET A 44 9.49 0.80 -6.32
N VAL A 45 8.75 -0.23 -5.89
CA VAL A 45 8.87 -0.82 -4.54
C VAL A 45 10.27 -1.39 -4.32
N ALA A 46 10.79 -2.16 -5.29
CA ALA A 46 12.14 -2.72 -5.22
C ALA A 46 13.22 -1.63 -5.14
N LEU A 47 13.11 -0.56 -5.94
CA LEU A 47 14.06 0.56 -5.89
C LEU A 47 14.02 1.31 -4.55
N LEU A 48 12.84 1.47 -3.95
CA LEU A 48 12.72 2.06 -2.61
C LEU A 48 13.37 1.18 -1.55
N ALA A 49 13.14 -0.13 -1.59
CA ALA A 49 13.75 -1.08 -0.68
C ALA A 49 15.28 -1.10 -0.84
N GLU A 50 15.80 -1.17 -2.07
CA GLU A 50 17.23 -1.21 -2.33
C GLU A 50 17.95 0.06 -1.85
N ARG A 51 17.37 1.24 -2.08
CA ARG A 51 18.03 2.52 -1.76
C ARG A 51 17.85 2.97 -0.31
N TYR A 52 16.70 2.67 0.28
CA TYR A 52 16.30 3.23 1.57
C TYR A 52 15.92 2.16 2.60
N GLY A 53 15.83 0.90 2.20
CA GLY A 53 15.60 -0.23 3.08
C GLY A 53 16.83 -0.64 3.87
N LYS A 54 16.59 -1.33 4.99
CA LYS A 54 17.67 -1.97 5.75
C LYS A 54 18.00 -3.33 5.12
N PRO A 55 19.29 -3.71 5.01
CA PRO A 55 19.67 -5.04 4.55
C PRO A 55 19.04 -6.13 5.43
N ILE A 56 18.53 -7.18 4.78
CA ILE A 56 18.04 -8.40 5.42
C ILE A 56 19.06 -9.51 5.12
N ALA A 57 19.39 -10.30 6.14
CA ALA A 57 20.20 -11.49 5.95
C ALA A 57 19.52 -12.44 4.96
N SER A 58 20.14 -12.64 3.80
CA SER A 58 19.64 -13.45 2.70
C SER A 58 20.42 -14.76 2.62
N VAL A 59 19.72 -15.88 2.43
CA VAL A 59 20.33 -17.16 2.09
C VAL A 59 20.39 -17.24 0.57
N GLY A 60 21.37 -16.54 -0.04
CA GLY A 60 21.57 -16.50 -1.49
C GLY A 60 22.50 -15.36 -1.95
N ASP A 61 22.77 -15.32 -3.25
CA ASP A 61 23.76 -14.39 -3.86
C ASP A 61 23.23 -12.96 -4.08
N SER A 62 21.97 -12.67 -3.73
CA SER A 62 21.37 -11.35 -3.89
C SER A 62 21.03 -10.73 -2.54
N PRO A 63 21.50 -9.49 -2.27
CA PRO A 63 21.13 -8.78 -1.06
C PRO A 63 19.63 -8.49 -1.08
N ALA A 64 18.95 -8.85 0.01
CA ALA A 64 17.55 -8.49 0.23
C ALA A 64 17.49 -7.25 1.11
N PHE A 65 16.49 -6.39 0.89
CA PHE A 65 16.29 -5.17 1.67
C PHE A 65 14.85 -5.12 2.16
N ALA A 66 14.65 -4.69 3.42
CA ALA A 66 13.34 -4.41 3.96
C ALA A 66 12.70 -3.21 3.26
N PHE A 67 11.38 -3.11 3.27
CA PHE A 67 10.73 -1.87 2.86
C PHE A 67 11.14 -0.73 3.80
N PRO A 68 11.41 0.49 3.28
CA PRO A 68 11.85 1.61 4.11
C PRO A 68 10.78 2.02 5.12
N THR A 69 11.21 2.38 6.34
CA THR A 69 10.30 2.85 7.39
C THR A 69 9.72 4.22 7.05
N ILE A 70 8.65 4.60 7.77
CA ILE A 70 7.99 5.90 7.64
C ILE A 70 9.01 7.03 7.85
N GLU A 71 9.84 6.93 8.90
CA GLU A 71 10.88 7.91 9.25
C GLU A 71 11.91 8.04 8.12
N ARG A 72 12.31 6.91 7.53
CA ARG A 72 13.31 6.94 6.47
C ARG A 72 12.79 7.67 5.23
N ILE A 73 11.52 7.45 4.87
CA ILE A 73 10.86 8.13 3.75
C ILE A 73 10.63 9.61 4.06
N ALA A 74 10.18 9.95 5.28
CA ALA A 74 9.94 11.34 5.68
C ALA A 74 11.22 12.20 5.65
N ALA A 75 12.37 11.58 5.93
CA ALA A 75 13.69 12.18 5.88
C ALA A 75 14.27 12.33 4.46
N CYS A 76 13.68 11.71 3.44
CA CYS A 76 14.08 11.92 2.04
C CYS A 76 13.61 13.28 1.52
N SER A 77 14.31 13.78 0.51
CA SER A 77 13.85 14.82 -0.40
C SER A 77 12.92 14.23 -1.47
N GLU A 78 12.09 15.09 -2.07
CA GLU A 78 11.24 14.68 -3.19
C GLU A 78 12.09 14.21 -4.40
N ALA A 79 13.24 14.83 -4.64
CA ALA A 79 14.15 14.46 -5.73
C ALA A 79 14.68 13.03 -5.58
N GLU A 80 15.13 12.67 -4.38
CA GLU A 80 15.58 11.31 -4.03
C GLU A 80 14.49 10.25 -4.27
N LEU A 81 13.23 10.59 -3.96
CA LEU A 81 12.09 9.71 -4.22
C LEU A 81 11.75 9.64 -5.71
N ARG A 82 11.91 10.73 -6.47
CA ARG A 82 11.74 10.73 -7.93
C ARG A 82 12.77 9.88 -8.65
N ASP A 83 13.98 9.77 -8.11
CA ASP A 83 15.02 8.88 -8.66
C ASP A 83 14.63 7.39 -8.57
N CYS A 84 13.70 7.04 -7.67
CA CYS A 84 13.06 5.72 -7.59
C CYS A 84 11.90 5.54 -8.59
N LYS A 85 11.75 6.46 -9.56
CA LYS A 85 10.77 6.44 -10.65
C LYS A 85 9.30 6.65 -10.23
N LEU A 86 9.07 7.21 -9.05
CA LEU A 86 7.74 7.48 -8.48
C LEU A 86 6.92 8.51 -9.29
N GLY A 87 7.61 9.43 -9.97
CA GLY A 87 6.98 10.52 -10.72
C GLY A 87 6.15 11.42 -9.80
N PHE A 88 4.92 11.74 -10.19
CA PHE A 88 4.02 12.59 -9.38
C PHE A 88 3.63 11.98 -8.03
N ARG A 89 3.89 10.68 -7.79
CA ARG A 89 3.59 10.00 -6.53
C ARG A 89 4.63 10.28 -5.45
N ALA A 90 5.81 10.78 -5.83
CA ALA A 90 6.86 11.16 -4.88
C ALA A 90 6.38 12.14 -3.80
N PRO A 91 5.75 13.30 -4.14
CA PRO A 91 5.22 14.19 -3.11
C PRO A 91 4.06 13.58 -2.32
N ASN A 92 3.28 12.64 -2.87
CA ASN A 92 2.20 11.97 -2.14
C ASN A 92 2.74 11.02 -1.07
N LEU A 93 3.71 10.18 -1.43
CA LEU A 93 4.35 9.25 -0.48
C LEU A 93 5.12 10.02 0.60
N LEU A 94 5.85 11.07 0.21
CA LEU A 94 6.57 11.93 1.15
C LEU A 94 5.63 12.65 2.12
N GLY A 95 4.54 13.22 1.59
CA GLY A 95 3.50 13.87 2.38
C GLY A 95 2.86 12.91 3.35
N ALA A 96 2.47 11.71 2.89
CA ALA A 96 1.87 10.70 3.75
C ALA A 96 2.80 10.29 4.90
N ALA A 97 4.10 10.07 4.63
CA ALA A 97 5.05 9.73 5.68
C ALA A 97 5.17 10.84 6.74
N ARG A 98 5.19 12.12 6.31
CA ARG A 98 5.27 13.27 7.23
C ARG A 98 3.98 13.46 8.01
N ASP A 99 2.83 13.40 7.35
CA ASP A 99 1.52 13.52 8.01
C ASP A 99 1.32 12.45 9.08
N ILE A 100 1.83 11.23 8.87
CA ILE A 100 1.83 10.17 9.88
C ILE A 100 2.70 10.55 11.09
N LEU A 101 3.93 11.02 10.86
CA LEU A 101 4.87 11.35 11.96
C LEU A 101 4.47 12.61 12.72
N ASP A 102 3.88 13.58 12.03
CA ASP A 102 3.41 14.83 12.61
C ASP A 102 2.09 14.65 13.38
N GLY A 103 1.48 13.46 13.32
CA GLY A 103 0.22 13.16 14.01
C GLY A 103 -1.01 13.79 13.35
N ASN A 104 -0.92 14.16 12.07
CA ASN A 104 -2.04 14.73 11.31
C ASN A 104 -3.14 13.70 10.99
N ILE A 105 -2.83 12.42 11.16
CA ILE A 105 -3.77 11.31 11.10
C ILE A 105 -3.63 10.42 12.33
N ALA A 106 -4.71 9.75 12.72
CA ALA A 106 -4.73 8.82 13.84
C ALA A 106 -4.09 7.46 13.49
N TRP A 107 -2.87 7.46 12.94
CA TRP A 107 -2.19 6.29 12.34
C TRP A 107 -2.17 5.06 13.26
N GLN A 108 -1.78 5.25 14.53
CA GLN A 108 -1.68 4.16 15.51
C GLN A 108 -3.03 3.56 15.91
N GLN A 109 -4.12 4.30 15.73
CA GLN A 109 -5.47 3.87 16.09
C GLN A 109 -6.20 3.19 14.93
N LEU A 110 -5.69 3.29 13.69
CA LEU A 110 -6.31 2.70 12.50
C LEU A 110 -6.70 1.21 12.67
N PRO A 111 -5.90 0.34 13.31
CA PRO A 111 -6.28 -1.07 13.46
C PRO A 111 -7.51 -1.33 14.34
N GLU A 112 -7.88 -0.37 15.18
CA GLU A 112 -9.01 -0.48 16.13
C GLU A 112 -10.28 0.21 15.61
N MET A 113 -10.17 0.97 14.52
CA MET A 113 -11.25 1.73 13.95
C MET A 113 -12.23 0.86 13.16
N THR A 114 -13.45 1.36 12.97
CA THR A 114 -14.36 0.80 11.97
C THR A 114 -13.82 1.08 10.56
N SER A 115 -14.22 0.28 9.56
CA SER A 115 -13.81 0.52 8.17
C SER A 115 -14.25 1.89 7.63
N ALA A 116 -15.34 2.45 8.15
CA ALA A 116 -15.80 3.80 7.79
C ALA A 116 -14.85 4.88 8.34
N ASP A 117 -14.52 4.80 9.64
CA ASP A 117 -13.66 5.78 10.30
C ASP A 117 -12.22 5.69 9.79
N ALA A 118 -11.68 4.46 9.69
CA ALA A 118 -10.34 4.22 9.19
C ALA A 118 -10.16 4.69 7.73
N ARG A 119 -11.20 4.51 6.89
CA ARG A 119 -11.22 5.06 5.53
C ARG A 119 -11.17 6.58 5.55
N GLY A 120 -11.98 7.21 6.41
CA GLY A 120 -12.00 8.65 6.58
C GLY A 120 -10.63 9.21 6.97
N GLU A 121 -9.95 8.58 7.92
CA GLU A 121 -8.58 8.93 8.31
C GLU A 121 -7.57 8.77 7.17
N LEU A 122 -7.56 7.61 6.49
CA LEU A 122 -6.65 7.33 5.38
C LEU A 122 -6.82 8.33 4.23
N MET A 123 -8.06 8.73 3.93
CA MET A 123 -8.37 9.68 2.84
C MET A 123 -7.97 11.13 3.14
N LYS A 124 -7.53 11.46 4.36
CA LYS A 124 -6.89 12.75 4.65
C LYS A 124 -5.52 12.88 3.97
N LEU A 125 -4.85 11.75 3.70
CA LEU A 125 -3.53 11.73 3.09
C LEU A 125 -3.62 12.10 1.61
N ARG A 126 -2.72 12.99 1.18
CA ARG A 126 -2.66 13.43 -0.21
C ARG A 126 -2.43 12.24 -1.16
N GLY A 127 -3.33 12.10 -2.14
CA GLY A 127 -3.25 11.05 -3.14
C GLY A 127 -3.84 9.71 -2.70
N VAL A 128 -4.45 9.63 -1.52
CA VAL A 128 -5.21 8.47 -1.04
C VAL A 128 -6.70 8.73 -1.25
N GLY A 129 -7.25 8.15 -2.32
CA GLY A 129 -8.70 8.12 -2.56
C GLY A 129 -9.35 6.87 -1.97
N GLN A 130 -10.67 6.76 -2.13
CA GLN A 130 -11.47 5.64 -1.63
C GLN A 130 -10.89 4.27 -2.01
N LYS A 131 -10.51 4.09 -3.28
CA LYS A 131 -9.91 2.83 -3.76
C LYS A 131 -8.65 2.44 -2.98
N ILE A 132 -7.74 3.40 -2.76
CA ILE A 132 -6.47 3.11 -2.06
C ILE A 132 -6.76 2.82 -0.59
N ALA A 133 -7.62 3.60 0.06
CA ALA A 133 -8.04 3.35 1.43
C ALA A 133 -8.63 1.93 1.57
N ASP A 134 -9.56 1.54 0.68
CA ASP A 134 -10.14 0.20 0.67
C ASP A 134 -9.10 -0.91 0.49
N CYS A 135 -8.14 -0.73 -0.40
CA CYS A 135 -7.06 -1.69 -0.55
C CYS A 135 -6.27 -1.86 0.76
N VAL A 136 -5.95 -0.77 1.47
CA VAL A 136 -5.23 -0.85 2.75
C VAL A 136 -6.08 -1.52 3.83
N LEU A 137 -7.36 -1.15 3.93
CA LEU A 137 -8.27 -1.76 4.91
C LEU A 137 -8.48 -3.25 4.68
N LEU A 138 -8.56 -3.69 3.41
CA LEU A 138 -8.71 -5.10 3.07
C LEU A 138 -7.41 -5.89 3.28
N PHE A 139 -6.28 -5.41 2.73
CA PHE A 139 -5.04 -6.17 2.63
C PHE A 139 -4.09 -6.01 3.83
N ALA A 140 -4.30 -5.01 4.69
CA ALA A 140 -3.56 -4.85 5.94
C ALA A 140 -4.50 -4.87 7.16
N GLY A 141 -5.61 -4.13 7.11
CA GLY A 141 -6.54 -4.01 8.24
C GLY A 141 -7.46 -5.20 8.49
N GLY A 142 -7.64 -6.07 7.50
CA GLY A 142 -8.50 -7.24 7.61
C GLY A 142 -10.00 -6.92 7.66
N HIS A 143 -10.39 -5.74 7.17
CA HIS A 143 -11.79 -5.37 6.96
C HIS A 143 -12.34 -6.08 5.71
N GLN A 144 -12.87 -7.30 5.89
CA GLN A 144 -13.37 -8.12 4.77
C GLN A 144 -14.71 -7.62 4.19
N GLU A 145 -15.35 -6.67 4.86
CA GLU A 145 -16.57 -6.00 4.40
C GLU A 145 -16.32 -4.90 3.37
N VAL A 146 -15.07 -4.45 3.20
CA VAL A 146 -14.74 -3.42 2.20
C VAL A 146 -14.51 -4.05 0.83
N PHE A 147 -14.85 -3.30 -0.22
CA PHE A 147 -14.77 -3.78 -1.60
C PHE A 147 -14.01 -2.78 -2.47
N PRO A 148 -12.69 -2.96 -2.67
CA PRO A 148 -11.90 -2.05 -3.48
C PRO A 148 -12.29 -2.19 -4.96
N VAL A 149 -12.95 -1.18 -5.52
CA VAL A 149 -13.32 -1.14 -6.95
C VAL A 149 -12.23 -0.44 -7.74
N ASP A 150 -11.62 -1.15 -8.67
CA ASP A 150 -10.76 -0.61 -9.71
C ASP A 150 -11.39 -0.83 -11.11
N VAL A 151 -10.69 -0.42 -12.16
CA VAL A 151 -11.19 -0.54 -13.54
C VAL A 151 -11.42 -1.97 -14.01
N TRP A 152 -10.88 -2.98 -13.33
CA TRP A 152 -11.07 -4.40 -13.65
C TRP A 152 -12.26 -4.98 -12.91
N ILE A 153 -12.43 -4.59 -11.64
CA ILE A 153 -13.60 -4.97 -10.83
C ILE A 153 -14.88 -4.27 -11.30
N GLU A 154 -14.77 -3.06 -11.87
CA GLU A 154 -15.90 -2.33 -12.45
C GLU A 154 -16.45 -2.98 -13.73
N ARG A 155 -15.63 -3.74 -14.45
CA ARG A 155 -15.97 -4.37 -15.74
C ARG A 155 -16.56 -5.76 -15.55
#